data_AF-A0A9D7VKU7-F1
#
_entry.id   AF-A0A9D7VKU7-F1
#
_cell.length_a   1.000
_cell.length_b   1.000
_cell.length_c   1.000
_cell.angle_alpha   90.00
_cell.angle_beta   90.00
_cell.angle_gamma   90.00
#
_symmetry.space_group_name_H-M   'P 1'
#
loop_
_entity.id
_entity.type
_entity.pdbx_description
1 polymer ?
#
loop_
_entity_poly.entity_id
_entity_poly.type
_entity_poly.pdbx_seq_one_letter_code
_entity_poly.pdbx_strand_id
1 'polypeptide(L)' 'MSGISSTPSFMIMVKALSDWRDRFETFYARRPHPAHIRLDTDDARPPDQPATIEEVVLQADDIDAIVAYAQSLEAN' A
#
# COMPACT_ATOMS: atom_id res chain seq x y z
N MET A 1 -1.06 -22.52 2.38
CA MET A 1 -1.22 -21.19 1.76
C MET A 1 -1.75 -20.24 2.83
N SER A 2 -0.87 -19.44 3.42
CA SER A 2 -1.25 -18.34 4.32
C SER A 2 -0.94 -17.06 3.54
N GLY A 3 -1.98 -16.32 3.15
CA GLY A 3 -1.88 -15.04 2.45
C GLY A 3 -2.35 -13.90 3.35
N ILE A 4 -2.23 -12.66 2.88
CA ILE A 4 -2.60 -11.49 3.70
C ILE A 4 -4.09 -11.49 4.12
N SER A 5 -4.96 -12.13 3.34
CA SER A 5 -6.38 -12.35 3.69
C SER A 5 -6.59 -13.19 4.95
N SER A 6 -5.59 -13.97 5.36
CA SER A 6 -5.64 -14.76 6.60
C SER A 6 -5.23 -13.96 7.84
N THR A 7 -4.73 -12.74 7.66
CA THR A 7 -4.37 -11.84 8.77
C THR A 7 -5.62 -11.08 9.25
N PRO A 8 -6.08 -11.28 10.51
CA PRO A 8 -7.31 -10.66 11.00
C PRO A 8 -7.31 -9.13 10.93
N SER A 9 -6.15 -8.49 11.17
CA SER A 9 -6.02 -7.03 11.10
C SER A 9 -6.28 -6.48 9.69
N PHE A 10 -5.91 -7.21 8.64
CA PHE A 10 -6.16 -6.81 7.26
C PHE A 10 -7.66 -6.83 6.96
N MET A 11 -8.35 -7.88 7.38
CA MET A 11 -9.81 -7.99 7.23
C MET A 11 -10.56 -6.92 8.02
N ILE A 12 -10.11 -6.61 9.25
CA ILE A 12 -10.69 -5.51 10.05
C ILE A 12 -10.50 -4.17 9.33
N MET A 13 -9.32 -3.90 8.77
CA MET A 13 -9.04 -2.66 8.05
C MET A 13 -9.99 -2.47 6.86
N VAL A 14 -10.25 -3.52 6.08
CA VAL A 14 -11.12 -3.46 4.90
C VAL A 14 -12.61 -3.42 5.28
N LYS A 15 -13.03 -4.22 6.28
CA LYS A 15 -14.47 -4.40 6.60
C LYS A 15 -15.03 -3.43 7.64
N ALA A 16 -14.19 -2.87 8.51
CA ALA A 16 -14.65 -2.05 9.63
C ALA A 16 -14.38 -0.55 9.45
N LEU A 17 -13.38 -0.17 8.65
CA LEU A 17 -13.03 1.23 8.45
C LEU A 17 -13.78 1.81 7.25
N SER A 18 -14.58 2.85 7.46
CA SER A 18 -15.32 3.50 6.38
C SER A 18 -14.42 4.21 5.36
N ASP A 19 -13.19 4.55 5.76
CA ASP A 19 -12.17 5.22 4.95
C ASP A 19 -11.15 4.23 4.34
N TRP A 20 -11.41 2.91 4.38
CA TRP A 20 -10.45 1.92 3.87
C TRP A 20 -10.02 2.23 2.44
N ARG A 21 -10.96 2.58 1.56
CA ARG A 21 -10.67 2.84 0.15
C ARG A 21 -9.69 3.99 -0.04
N ASP A 22 -9.96 5.12 0.60
CA ASP A 22 -9.08 6.30 0.60
C ASP A 22 -7.68 5.93 1.12
N ARG A 23 -7.59 5.11 2.17
CA ARG A 23 -6.29 4.65 2.68
C ARG A 23 -5.53 3.83 1.66
N PHE A 24 -6.17 2.89 0.95
CA PHE A 24 -5.51 2.07 -0.06
C PHE A 24 -5.22 2.84 -1.37
N GLU A 25 -6.02 3.85 -1.72
CA GLU A 25 -5.76 4.71 -2.87
C GLU A 25 -4.59 5.68 -2.63
N THR A 26 -4.28 6.01 -1.37
CA THR A 26 -3.30 7.06 -1.03
C THR A 26 -2.17 6.61 -0.12
N PHE A 27 -2.05 5.31 0.21
CA PHE A 27 -1.11 4.82 1.23
C PHE A 27 0.34 5.21 0.92
N TYR A 28 0.75 5.16 -0.35
CA TYR A 28 2.11 5.47 -0.79
C TYR A 28 2.56 6.88 -0.36
N ALA A 29 1.61 7.83 -0.27
CA ALA A 29 1.86 9.20 0.17
C ALA A 29 1.72 9.40 1.70
N ARG A 30 1.12 8.44 2.43
CA ARG A 30 0.88 8.55 3.87
C ARG A 30 2.07 8.07 4.68
N ARG A 31 2.49 8.84 5.69
CA ARG A 31 3.55 8.41 6.61
C ARG A 31 3.19 7.07 7.28
N PRO A 32 4.14 6.13 7.40
CA PRO A 32 5.57 6.26 7.07
C PRO A 32 5.95 5.89 5.63
N HIS A 33 5.00 5.56 4.75
CA HIS A 33 5.27 4.93 3.45
C HIS A 33 6.23 5.69 2.51
N PRO A 34 6.21 7.04 2.40
CA PRO A 34 7.15 7.76 1.52
C PRO A 34 8.64 7.54 1.84
N ALA A 35 8.97 7.00 3.01
CA ALA A 35 10.35 6.64 3.35
C ALA A 35 10.83 5.35 2.65
N HIS A 36 9.90 4.54 2.15
CA HIS A 36 10.14 3.18 1.67
C HIS A 36 9.42 2.84 0.36
N ILE A 37 8.49 3.69 -0.07
CA ILE A 37 7.64 3.48 -1.24
C ILE A 37 7.73 4.70 -2.13
N ARG A 38 7.88 4.47 -3.42
CA ARG A 38 7.93 5.49 -4.45
C ARG A 38 7.19 5.01 -5.70
N LEU A 39 6.59 5.92 -6.47
CA LEU A 39 6.07 5.60 -7.80
C LEU A 39 7.20 5.60 -8.83
N ASP A 40 7.11 4.78 -9.87
CA ASP A 40 8.08 4.76 -10.97
C ASP A 40 8.24 6.12 -11.68
N THR A 41 7.21 6.97 -11.59
CA THR A 41 7.21 8.36 -12.09
C THR A 41 7.90 9.39 -11.19
N ASP A 42 8.16 9.06 -9.92
CA ASP A 42 8.79 10.00 -8.98
C ASP A 42 10.31 10.03 -9.15
N ASP A 43 10.94 11.12 -8.75
CA ASP A 43 12.41 11.24 -8.70
C ASP A 43 13.04 10.19 -7.80
N ALA A 44 14.19 9.64 -8.21
CA ALA A 44 14.92 8.66 -7.41
C ALA A 44 15.31 9.24 -6.04
N ARG A 45 15.24 8.40 -5.00
CA ARG A 45 15.65 8.77 -3.64
C ARG A 45 17.11 9.25 -3.63
N PRO A 46 17.41 10.39 -2.98
CA PRO A 46 18.78 10.87 -2.88
C PRO A 46 19.71 9.83 -2.21
N PRO A 47 20.91 9.61 -2.75
CA PRO A 47 21.80 8.52 -2.32
C PRO A 47 22.35 8.72 -0.89
N ASP A 48 22.33 9.96 -0.40
CA ASP A 48 22.83 10.36 0.91
C ASP A 48 21.76 10.29 2.03
N GLN A 49 20.50 10.01 1.68
CA GLN A 49 19.46 9.80 2.69
C GLN A 49 19.62 8.42 3.36
N PRO A 50 19.51 8.35 4.70
CA PRO A 50 19.58 7.08 5.40
C PRO A 50 18.43 6.16 4.96
N ALA A 51 18.77 5.01 4.38
CA ALA A 51 17.84 3.92 4.13
C ALA A 51 17.99 2.88 5.23
N THR A 52 16.86 2.50 5.84
CA THR A 52 16.82 1.37 6.76
C THR A 52 16.49 0.06 6.04
N ILE A 53 15.89 0.13 4.86
CA ILE A 53 15.50 -0.99 3.99
C ILE A 53 15.55 -0.58 2.52
N GLU A 54 15.50 -1.56 1.62
CA GLU A 54 15.34 -1.35 0.17
C GLU A 54 13.99 -0.71 -0.15
N GLU A 55 13.97 0.18 -1.15
CA GLU A 55 12.76 0.86 -1.63
C GLU A 55 11.88 -0.11 -2.43
N VAL A 56 10.57 0.03 -2.25
CA VAL A 56 9.56 -0.59 -3.13
C VAL A 56 9.12 0.45 -4.15
N VAL A 57 9.40 0.19 -5.42
CA VAL A 57 8.95 1.03 -6.53
C VAL A 57 7.67 0.44 -7.10
N LEU A 58 6.60 1.22 -7.10
CA LEU A 58 5.27 0.82 -7.58
C LEU A 58 4.94 1.54 -8.88
N GLN A 59 4.14 0.90 -9.73
CA GLN A 59 3.49 1.54 -10.86
C GLN A 59 2.08 2.01 -10.46
N ALA A 60 1.50 2.94 -11.20
CA ALA A 60 0.11 3.36 -10.97
C ALA A 60 -0.86 2.16 -11.01
N ASP A 61 -0.66 1.24 -11.95
CA ASP A 61 -1.46 0.02 -12.09
C ASP A 61 -1.35 -0.93 -10.88
N ASP A 62 -0.24 -0.89 -10.13
CA ASP A 62 -0.09 -1.68 -8.90
C ASP A 62 -1.03 -1.15 -7.80
N ILE A 63 -1.23 0.17 -7.74
CA ILE A 63 -2.16 0.80 -6.79
C ILE A 63 -3.59 0.34 -7.12
N ASP A 64 -3.97 0.37 -8.39
CA ASP A 64 -5.28 -0.09 -8.85
C ASP A 64 -5.49 -1.58 -8.53
N ALA A 65 -4.47 -2.41 -8.75
CA ALA A 65 -4.52 -3.84 -8.43
C ALA A 65 -4.68 -4.10 -6.92
N ILE A 66 -3.97 -3.34 -6.08
CA ILE A 66 -4.07 -3.42 -4.61
C ILE A 66 -5.47 -3.01 -4.14
N VAL A 67 -6.00 -1.90 -4.67
CA VAL A 67 -7.36 -1.43 -4.33
C VAL A 67 -8.41 -2.45 -4.78
N ALA A 68 -8.28 -3.00 -5.99
CA ALA A 68 -9.17 -4.05 -6.50
C ALA A 68 -9.13 -5.31 -5.63
N TYR A 69 -7.94 -5.71 -5.15
CA TYR A 69 -7.81 -6.83 -4.22
C TYR A 69 -8.53 -6.56 -2.90
N ALA A 70 -8.30 -5.39 -2.29
CA ALA A 70 -9.00 -5.01 -1.05
C ALA A 70 -10.52 -4.97 -1.26
N GLN A 71 -11.00 -4.43 -2.39
CA GLN A 71 -12.42 -4.39 -2.72
C GLN A 71 -13.02 -5.79 -2.86
N SER A 72 -12.28 -6.76 -3.42
CA SER A 72 -12.74 -8.14 -3.51
C SER A 72 -12.98 -8.79 -2.14
N LEU A 73 -12.30 -8.32 -1.09
CA LEU A 73 -12.45 -8.84 0.28
C LEU A 73 -13.55 -8.13 1.07
N GLU A 74 -13.91 -6.91 0.67
CA GLU A 74 -15.04 -6.16 1.22
C GLU A 74 -16.37 -6.78 0.77
N ALA A 75 -16.46 -7.16 -0.51
CA ALA A 75 -17.66 -7.74 -1.12
C ALA A 75 -17.95 -9.21 -0.74
N ASN A 76 -17.00 -9.89 -0.07
CA ASN A 76 -17.10 -11.29 0.39
C ASN A 76 -17.43 -11.35 1.88
#